data_AF-A0A2V9Z7K6-F1
#
_entry.id   AF-A0A2V9Z7K6-F1
#
_cell.length_a   1.000
_cell.length_b   1.000
_cell.length_c   1.000
_cell.angle_alpha   90.00
_cell.angle_beta   90.00
_cell.angle_gamma   90.00
#
_symmetry.space_group_name_H-M   'P 1'
#
loop_
_entity.id
_entity.type
_entity.pdbx_description
1 polymer ?
#
loop_
_entity_poly.entity_id
_entity_poly.type
_entity_poly.pdbx_seq_one_letter_code
_entity_poly.pdbx_strand_id
1 'polypeptide(L)'
;MALYRNLGSGKYEDVTKKAGLDPALHAIGCTVGDYDNDGAADLAVSLKDRVLLLHNQKNGRFHDVTQSAGFRNAGPNVGVTFVDYDHDGDLDLYVIRSQEAPAPRPREPISLPSDNAWSGNVMWRNNGDGTFTDVTQDIGVYADPSVSAVGTDYNNDRAVDIVLIDWKGPTIFENPREGKFPARTPWPPNVPHPSAGIAVLDFNHDAWMDIAFTHSAPPGLTLWRNNNGKTFEPVALPATDWVRGWGVAAIDYDNDGWVDLVAVGETKDGKGGIRLFRNLGPDGFKDVTAEAGLDKVQLKDPRALITADYDGDGATDLLITQNHGPVVLLHNEGGNQNHWLRLALKGLNDNKSAIGTKVEVFAEANRQKFEIYGSSGYLGQNSTELVVGLGQAKEADVVRMLWPTGVLQDEIQIAGNREQSFTEIDRRGSSCPTLFAWDGTHYQLIGDMLGAGVVGHWIAPGERNIPRPEEYIKVDRKLLREKDGKLSFRFMEPLEESVYLDRVQLLAIDHPADLDVYPNEYFASNPPYPPFKVVVSQNAKAPAGAWDDRGHDVLPDLLKH
;
A
#
# COMPACT_ATOMS: atom_id res chain seq x y z
N MET A 1 3.15 11.92 -26.36
CA MET A 1 2.68 10.83 -25.48
C MET A 1 1.78 9.90 -26.27
N ALA A 2 1.47 8.71 -25.76
CA ALA A 2 0.55 7.78 -26.42
C ALA A 2 -0.31 7.04 -25.39
N LEU A 3 -1.55 6.72 -25.75
CA LEU A 3 -2.45 5.88 -24.98
C LEU A 3 -3.01 4.78 -25.89
N TYR A 4 -2.75 3.54 -25.48
CA TYR A 4 -3.20 2.34 -26.19
C TYR A 4 -4.31 1.65 -25.38
N ARG A 5 -5.47 1.46 -26.00
CA ARG A 5 -6.55 0.66 -25.43
C ARG A 5 -6.28 -0.81 -25.74
N ASN A 6 -6.14 -1.63 -24.70
CA ASN A 6 -6.11 -3.08 -24.84
C ASN A 6 -7.48 -3.57 -25.34
N LEU A 7 -7.49 -4.30 -26.46
CA LEU A 7 -8.68 -4.90 -27.06
C LEU A 7 -8.79 -6.41 -26.76
N GLY A 8 -7.85 -6.94 -25.98
CA GLY A 8 -7.66 -8.37 -25.74
C GLY A 8 -6.83 -9.07 -26.82
N SER A 9 -6.33 -10.25 -26.49
CA SER A 9 -5.58 -11.14 -27.41
C SER A 9 -4.39 -10.44 -28.09
N GLY A 10 -3.64 -9.63 -27.33
CA GLY A 10 -2.46 -8.90 -27.81
C GLY A 10 -2.76 -7.79 -28.83
N LYS A 11 -4.02 -7.36 -28.99
CA LYS A 11 -4.40 -6.27 -29.90
C LYS A 11 -4.60 -4.96 -29.15
N TYR A 12 -4.08 -3.89 -29.73
CA TYR A 12 -4.13 -2.56 -29.15
C TYR A 12 -4.64 -1.53 -30.17
N GLU A 13 -5.49 -0.62 -29.71
CA GLU A 13 -5.91 0.56 -30.48
C GLU A 13 -5.23 1.80 -29.92
N ASP A 14 -4.53 2.56 -30.77
CA ASP A 14 -4.08 3.91 -30.42
C ASP A 14 -5.31 4.83 -30.29
N VAL A 15 -5.64 5.18 -29.06
CA VAL A 15 -6.75 6.07 -28.72
C VAL A 15 -6.27 7.45 -28.27
N THR A 16 -4.97 7.77 -28.41
CA THR A 16 -4.34 9.01 -27.89
C THR A 16 -5.16 10.26 -28.22
N LYS A 17 -5.44 10.49 -29.50
CA LYS A 17 -6.23 11.67 -29.93
C LYS A 17 -7.71 11.58 -29.52
N LYS A 18 -8.29 10.36 -29.52
CA LYS A 18 -9.68 10.15 -29.11
C LYS A 18 -9.87 10.46 -27.62
N ALA A 19 -8.83 10.18 -26.82
CA ALA A 19 -8.77 10.47 -25.41
C ALA A 19 -8.47 11.94 -25.08
N GLY A 20 -8.24 12.79 -26.08
CA GLY A 20 -7.91 14.20 -25.87
C GLY A 20 -6.45 14.46 -25.50
N LEU A 21 -5.58 13.46 -25.64
CA LEU A 21 -4.15 13.57 -25.34
C LEU A 21 -3.37 14.07 -26.56
N ASP A 22 -2.34 14.88 -26.33
CA ASP A 22 -1.50 15.43 -27.40
C ASP A 22 -0.30 14.51 -27.70
N PRO A 23 -0.27 13.84 -28.88
CA PRO A 23 0.84 12.97 -29.22
C PRO A 23 2.18 13.71 -29.38
N ALA A 24 2.18 15.02 -29.59
CA ALA A 24 3.39 15.82 -29.75
C ALA A 24 4.11 16.12 -28.43
N LEU A 25 3.46 15.91 -27.27
CA LEU A 25 4.10 16.13 -25.97
C LEU A 25 5.19 15.10 -25.69
N HIS A 26 6.35 15.57 -25.26
CA HIS A 26 7.49 14.74 -24.89
C HIS A 26 7.50 14.50 -23.37
N ALA A 27 6.67 13.56 -22.92
CA ALA A 27 6.58 13.09 -21.54
C ALA A 27 7.90 12.42 -21.10
N ILE A 28 8.30 12.65 -19.85
CA ILE A 28 9.53 12.12 -19.27
C ILE A 28 9.22 10.99 -18.28
N GLY A 29 8.26 11.20 -17.38
CA GLY A 29 7.76 10.21 -16.45
C GLY A 29 6.27 10.38 -16.18
N CYS A 30 5.65 9.38 -15.57
CA CYS A 30 4.24 9.41 -15.24
C CYS A 30 3.92 8.63 -13.95
N THR A 31 2.80 8.98 -13.35
CA THR A 31 2.14 8.26 -12.26
C THR A 31 0.63 8.29 -12.48
N VAL A 32 -0.04 7.21 -12.07
CA VAL A 32 -1.45 6.93 -12.25
C VAL A 32 -2.07 6.72 -10.87
N GLY A 33 -3.16 7.45 -10.63
CA GLY A 33 -3.87 7.45 -9.36
C GLY A 33 -5.13 8.30 -9.48
N ASP A 34 -6.15 7.93 -8.75
CA ASP A 34 -7.44 8.62 -8.59
C ASP A 34 -7.26 9.74 -7.55
N TYR A 35 -6.88 10.93 -8.00
CA TYR A 35 -6.49 12.03 -7.10
C TYR A 35 -7.70 12.76 -6.50
N ASP A 36 -8.86 12.69 -7.17
CA ASP A 36 -10.10 13.33 -6.73
C ASP A 36 -11.08 12.34 -6.09
N ASN A 37 -10.64 11.10 -5.87
CA ASN A 37 -11.36 10.02 -5.22
C ASN A 37 -12.71 9.69 -5.89
N ASP A 38 -12.83 9.91 -7.20
CA ASP A 38 -14.07 9.77 -7.94
C ASP A 38 -14.36 8.34 -8.44
N GLY A 39 -13.40 7.43 -8.25
CA GLY A 39 -13.44 6.03 -8.66
C GLY A 39 -12.83 5.76 -10.04
N ALA A 40 -12.16 6.73 -10.66
CA ALA A 40 -11.46 6.57 -11.94
C ALA A 40 -10.00 7.02 -11.85
N ALA A 41 -9.10 6.20 -12.38
CA ALA A 41 -7.67 6.53 -12.37
C ALA A 41 -7.36 7.73 -13.28
N ASP A 42 -6.70 8.74 -12.71
CA ASP A 42 -6.17 9.91 -13.40
C ASP A 42 -4.68 9.74 -13.72
N LEU A 43 -4.11 10.72 -14.43
CA LEU A 43 -2.73 10.66 -14.88
C LEU A 43 -2.00 11.97 -14.55
N ALA A 44 -0.89 11.86 -13.82
CA ALA A 44 0.10 12.93 -13.72
C ALA A 44 1.31 12.62 -14.60
N VAL A 45 1.77 13.61 -15.36
CA VAL A 45 2.88 13.46 -16.32
C VAL A 45 3.90 14.57 -16.12
N SER A 46 5.18 14.20 -15.99
CA SER A 46 6.27 15.18 -16.04
C SER A 46 6.65 15.49 -17.49
N LEU A 47 6.75 16.78 -17.79
CA LEU A 47 7.40 17.34 -18.97
C LEU A 47 8.61 18.15 -18.52
N LYS A 48 9.50 18.46 -19.46
CA LYS A 48 10.68 19.27 -19.14
C LYS A 48 10.32 20.62 -18.52
N ASP A 49 9.26 21.27 -18.95
CA ASP A 49 8.92 22.65 -18.54
C ASP A 49 7.77 22.74 -17.53
N ARG A 50 7.02 21.65 -17.33
CA ARG A 50 5.85 21.61 -16.46
C ARG A 50 5.46 20.18 -16.06
N VAL A 51 4.51 20.06 -15.15
CA VAL A 51 3.76 18.82 -14.89
C VAL A 51 2.37 19.00 -15.50
N LEU A 52 1.76 17.91 -15.96
CA LEU A 52 0.35 17.86 -16.33
C LEU A 52 -0.40 16.99 -15.34
N LEU A 53 -1.54 17.47 -14.84
CA LEU A 53 -2.55 16.64 -14.18
C LEU A 53 -3.75 16.49 -15.11
N LEU A 54 -4.08 15.25 -15.44
CA LEU A 54 -5.08 14.88 -16.45
C LEU A 54 -6.19 14.08 -15.78
N HIS A 55 -7.34 14.72 -15.55
CA HIS A 55 -8.52 14.12 -14.94
C HIS A 55 -9.26 13.21 -15.93
N ASN A 56 -9.58 11.99 -15.52
CA ASN A 56 -10.27 10.99 -16.30
C ASN A 56 -11.79 11.20 -16.27
N GLN A 57 -12.35 11.61 -17.41
CA GLN A 57 -13.77 11.96 -17.52
C GLN A 57 -14.72 10.74 -17.55
N LYS A 58 -14.24 9.53 -17.21
CA LYS A 58 -14.99 8.26 -17.19
C LYS A 58 -15.64 7.85 -18.51
N ASN A 59 -15.25 8.50 -19.60
CA ASN A 59 -15.76 8.25 -20.95
C ASN A 59 -14.63 7.93 -21.95
N GLY A 60 -13.46 7.57 -21.43
CA GLY A 60 -12.25 7.32 -22.21
C GLY A 60 -11.54 8.58 -22.71
N ARG A 61 -11.83 9.75 -22.11
CA ARG A 61 -11.15 11.02 -22.37
C ARG A 61 -10.56 11.58 -21.09
N PHE A 62 -9.50 12.38 -21.26
CA PHE A 62 -8.86 13.11 -20.20
C PHE A 62 -9.05 14.63 -20.38
N HIS A 63 -9.16 15.34 -19.27
CA HIS A 63 -9.19 16.80 -19.21
C HIS A 63 -7.97 17.32 -18.46
N ASP A 64 -7.24 18.27 -19.05
CA ASP A 64 -6.13 18.93 -18.38
C ASP A 64 -6.65 19.89 -17.32
N VAL A 65 -6.42 19.55 -16.05
CA VAL A 65 -6.82 20.32 -14.86
C VAL A 65 -5.63 21.01 -14.19
N THR A 66 -4.45 20.98 -14.81
CA THR A 66 -3.18 21.44 -14.21
C THR A 66 -3.30 22.85 -13.61
N GLN A 67 -3.88 23.78 -14.37
CA GLN A 67 -4.01 25.16 -13.93
C GLN A 67 -5.06 25.34 -12.82
N SER A 68 -6.20 24.66 -12.93
CA SER A 68 -7.27 24.72 -11.91
C SER A 68 -6.87 24.03 -10.61
N ALA A 69 -6.04 23.00 -10.70
CA ALA A 69 -5.43 22.30 -9.57
C ALA A 69 -4.38 23.15 -8.83
N GLY A 70 -4.00 24.31 -9.38
CA GLY A 70 -3.08 25.25 -8.73
C GLY A 70 -1.60 24.97 -8.99
N PHE A 71 -1.26 23.97 -9.83
CA PHE A 71 0.13 23.71 -10.21
C PHE A 71 0.70 24.92 -10.95
N ARG A 72 1.89 25.35 -10.51
CA ARG A 72 2.64 26.41 -11.16
C ARG A 72 3.68 25.78 -12.09
N ASN A 73 3.73 26.23 -13.33
CA ASN A 73 4.75 25.79 -14.30
C ASN A 73 6.14 26.23 -13.83
N ALA A 74 6.95 25.29 -13.34
CA ALA A 74 8.27 25.57 -12.83
C ALA A 74 9.23 24.38 -12.97
N GLY A 75 10.40 24.63 -13.55
CA GLY A 75 11.60 23.82 -13.44
C GLY A 75 11.71 22.60 -14.37
N PRO A 76 12.93 22.06 -14.54
CA PRO A 76 13.23 20.86 -15.34
C PRO A 76 12.74 19.57 -14.63
N ASN A 77 11.45 19.25 -14.76
CA ASN A 77 10.86 18.07 -14.11
C ASN A 77 11.32 16.77 -14.79
N VAL A 78 11.47 15.71 -14.00
CA VAL A 78 11.87 14.37 -14.47
C VAL A 78 10.91 13.29 -13.97
N GLY A 79 10.67 13.20 -12.67
CA GLY A 79 9.81 12.19 -12.06
C GLY A 79 8.56 12.77 -11.42
N VAL A 80 7.54 11.93 -11.27
CA VAL A 80 6.32 12.21 -10.53
C VAL A 80 5.92 10.94 -9.78
N THR A 81 5.48 11.09 -8.53
CA THR A 81 5.04 9.99 -7.66
C THR A 81 3.78 10.42 -6.92
N PHE A 82 2.68 9.69 -7.10
CA PHE A 82 1.55 9.79 -6.18
C PHE A 82 1.90 9.12 -4.85
N VAL A 83 1.52 9.76 -3.75
CA VAL A 83 1.74 9.27 -2.39
C VAL A 83 0.69 9.91 -1.48
N ASP A 84 0.18 9.17 -0.50
CA ASP A 84 -0.64 9.73 0.58
C ASP A 84 0.31 9.88 1.78
N TYR A 85 1.03 11.02 1.88
CA TYR A 85 2.14 11.14 2.83
C TYR A 85 1.66 11.53 4.23
N ASP A 86 0.53 12.22 4.35
CA ASP A 86 -0.07 12.62 5.63
C ASP A 86 -1.24 11.73 6.06
N HIS A 87 -1.55 10.68 5.31
CA HIS A 87 -2.49 9.62 5.65
C HIS A 87 -3.93 10.14 5.83
N ASP A 88 -4.32 11.10 4.99
CA ASP A 88 -5.63 11.75 5.06
C ASP A 88 -6.65 11.19 4.04
N GLY A 89 -6.21 10.25 3.18
CA GLY A 89 -7.04 9.52 2.24
C GLY A 89 -7.14 10.14 0.85
N ASP A 90 -6.41 11.22 0.55
CA ASP A 90 -6.22 11.72 -0.81
C ASP A 90 -4.77 11.50 -1.31
N LEU A 91 -4.57 11.60 -2.63
CA LEU A 91 -3.23 11.41 -3.22
C LEU A 91 -2.54 12.76 -3.40
N ASP A 92 -1.42 12.92 -2.72
CA ASP A 92 -0.44 13.99 -2.91
C ASP A 92 0.49 13.67 -4.09
N LEU A 93 1.15 14.71 -4.62
CA LEU A 93 2.04 14.56 -5.77
C LEU A 93 3.45 15.07 -5.45
N TYR A 94 4.40 14.14 -5.39
CA TYR A 94 5.83 14.48 -5.30
C TYR A 94 6.44 14.62 -6.70
N VAL A 95 6.88 15.84 -7.03
CA VAL A 95 7.47 16.19 -8.32
C VAL A 95 8.97 16.29 -8.19
N ILE A 96 9.68 15.47 -8.96
CA ILE A 96 11.13 15.38 -8.94
C ILE A 96 11.71 16.25 -10.04
N ARG A 97 12.68 17.08 -9.69
CA ARG A 97 13.34 18.01 -10.60
C ARG A 97 14.81 17.66 -10.78
N SER A 98 15.31 17.89 -11.99
CA SER A 98 16.72 17.75 -12.34
C SER A 98 17.44 19.11 -12.30
N GLN A 99 18.75 19.14 -12.55
CA GLN A 99 19.48 20.40 -12.63
C GLN A 99 19.27 21.02 -14.02
N GLU A 100 18.89 22.29 -14.10
CA GLU A 100 19.27 23.09 -15.27
C GLU A 100 20.78 23.30 -15.20
N ALA A 101 21.56 22.69 -16.09
CA ALA A 101 22.89 23.22 -16.35
C ALA A 101 22.69 24.64 -16.93
N PRO A 102 23.19 25.73 -16.32
CA PRO A 102 23.29 26.96 -17.07
C PRO A 102 24.38 26.71 -18.12
N ALA A 103 24.02 26.74 -19.41
CA ALA A 103 25.04 26.84 -20.45
C ALA A 103 25.91 28.07 -20.10
N PRO A 104 27.23 27.95 -19.88
CA PRO A 104 28.04 29.10 -19.58
C PRO A 104 28.01 30.04 -20.78
N ARG A 105 27.35 31.19 -20.66
CA ARG A 105 27.52 32.27 -21.63
C ARG A 105 28.88 32.91 -21.38
N PRO A 106 29.77 32.99 -22.38
CA PRO A 106 31.03 33.69 -22.19
C PRO A 106 30.74 35.20 -22.20
N ARG A 107 30.97 35.85 -21.05
CA ARG A 107 31.09 37.30 -20.82
C ARG A 107 29.83 38.09 -20.42
N GLU A 108 29.24 37.81 -19.26
CA GLU A 108 28.54 38.86 -18.49
C GLU A 108 28.93 38.81 -17.00
N PRO A 109 29.08 39.97 -16.32
CA PRO A 109 29.33 40.01 -14.88
C PRO A 109 28.10 39.49 -14.13
N ILE A 110 28.34 38.59 -13.18
CA ILE A 110 27.30 37.96 -12.35
C ILE A 110 26.62 39.05 -11.49
N SER A 111 25.44 39.49 -11.90
CA SER A 111 24.44 40.03 -10.98
C SER A 111 23.61 38.85 -10.48
N LEU A 112 23.82 38.43 -9.23
CA LEU A 112 22.96 37.43 -8.59
C LEU A 112 21.58 38.07 -8.35
N PRO A 113 20.49 37.57 -8.95
CA PRO A 113 19.18 37.80 -8.37
C PRO A 113 19.16 37.00 -7.05
N SER A 114 18.97 37.70 -5.94
CA SER A 114 18.41 37.08 -4.74
C SER A 114 17.05 36.49 -5.13
N ASP A 115 16.99 35.16 -5.27
CA ASP A 115 15.81 34.25 -5.20
C ASP A 115 16.07 32.96 -6.00
N ASN A 116 17.06 32.15 -5.58
CA ASN A 116 17.37 30.82 -6.14
C ASN A 116 16.30 29.75 -5.79
N ALA A 117 15.02 30.04 -6.02
CA ALA A 117 13.86 29.22 -5.59
C ALA A 117 13.43 28.11 -6.57
N TRP A 118 14.26 27.71 -7.54
CA TRP A 118 13.80 26.92 -8.71
C TRP A 118 14.51 25.57 -8.94
N SER A 119 15.35 25.08 -8.03
CA SER A 119 16.25 23.94 -8.30
C SER A 119 16.06 22.69 -7.43
N GLY A 120 14.90 22.48 -6.80
CA GLY A 120 14.64 21.29 -5.98
C GLY A 120 13.29 20.63 -6.25
N ASN A 121 13.16 19.40 -5.75
CA ASN A 121 11.89 18.64 -5.77
C ASN A 121 10.78 19.41 -5.05
N VAL A 122 9.52 19.08 -5.37
CA VAL A 122 8.34 19.76 -4.79
C VAL A 122 7.33 18.72 -4.33
N MET A 123 6.87 18.83 -3.09
CA MET A 123 5.70 18.10 -2.60
C MET A 123 4.46 18.97 -2.70
N TRP A 124 3.47 18.48 -3.45
CA TRP A 124 2.16 19.10 -3.57
C TRP A 124 1.15 18.30 -2.75
N ARG A 125 0.72 18.88 -1.63
CA ARG A 125 -0.35 18.30 -0.84
C ARG A 125 -1.70 18.53 -1.52
N ASN A 126 -2.49 17.48 -1.69
CA ASN A 126 -3.86 17.63 -2.15
C ASN A 126 -4.73 18.20 -1.01
N ASN A 127 -5.72 19.03 -1.33
CA ASN A 127 -6.54 19.70 -0.31
C ASN A 127 -7.94 19.05 -0.19
N GLY A 128 -8.17 17.90 -0.83
CA GLY A 128 -9.46 17.24 -0.92
C GLY A 128 -10.53 17.97 -1.75
N ASP A 129 -10.20 19.10 -2.39
CA ASP A 129 -11.12 19.93 -3.17
C ASP A 129 -10.72 20.07 -4.65
N GLY A 130 -9.78 19.24 -5.10
CA GLY A 130 -9.20 19.26 -6.44
C GLY A 130 -8.11 20.31 -6.65
N THR A 131 -7.68 21.00 -5.59
CA THR A 131 -6.53 21.92 -5.62
C THR A 131 -5.36 21.38 -4.79
N PHE A 132 -4.15 21.87 -5.08
CA PHE A 132 -2.91 21.44 -4.43
C PHE A 132 -2.16 22.62 -3.80
N THR A 133 -1.47 22.34 -2.70
CA THR A 133 -0.62 23.29 -1.96
C THR A 133 0.83 22.80 -1.95
N ASP A 134 1.79 23.66 -2.31
CA ASP A 134 3.22 23.35 -2.14
C ASP A 134 3.59 23.39 -0.65
N VAL A 135 3.90 22.21 -0.07
CA VAL A 135 4.25 22.04 1.34
C VAL A 135 5.73 21.70 1.55
N THR A 136 6.54 21.74 0.48
CA THR A 136 7.92 21.23 0.45
C THR A 136 8.79 21.74 1.60
N GLN A 137 8.71 23.05 1.89
CA GLN A 137 9.51 23.69 2.94
C GLN A 137 8.98 23.38 4.35
N ASP A 138 7.67 23.19 4.47
CA ASP A 138 6.98 22.97 5.74
C ASP A 138 7.29 21.56 6.26
N ILE A 139 7.25 20.56 5.38
CA ILE A 139 7.53 19.16 5.72
C ILE A 139 9.01 18.78 5.50
N GLY A 140 9.82 19.65 4.90
CA GLY A 140 11.28 19.46 4.84
C GLY A 140 11.78 18.44 3.82
N VAL A 141 10.97 18.03 2.84
CA VAL A 141 11.34 17.08 1.77
C VAL A 141 12.03 17.75 0.57
N TYR A 142 12.78 18.82 0.83
CA TYR A 142 13.58 19.49 -0.19
C TYR A 142 14.84 18.69 -0.50
N ALA A 143 15.07 18.39 -1.77
CA ALA A 143 16.32 17.78 -2.24
C ALA A 143 16.84 18.48 -3.51
N ASP A 144 18.18 18.47 -3.63
CA ASP A 144 18.92 18.81 -4.85
C ASP A 144 18.52 17.89 -6.03
N PRO A 145 18.90 18.20 -7.28
CA PRO A 145 18.52 17.44 -8.47
C PRO A 145 18.50 15.93 -8.30
N SER A 146 17.35 15.30 -8.50
CA SER A 146 17.15 13.85 -8.31
C SER A 146 16.58 13.18 -9.57
N VAL A 147 16.34 11.86 -9.51
CA VAL A 147 15.86 11.08 -10.67
C VAL A 147 14.49 10.46 -10.42
N SER A 148 14.33 9.69 -9.34
CA SER A 148 13.11 8.94 -9.03
C SER A 148 12.88 8.87 -7.52
N ALA A 149 11.63 8.64 -7.13
CA ALA A 149 11.23 8.41 -5.75
C ALA A 149 10.18 7.30 -5.69
N VAL A 150 10.00 6.71 -4.53
CA VAL A 150 8.91 5.77 -4.22
C VAL A 150 8.50 5.96 -2.76
N GLY A 151 7.19 5.91 -2.50
CA GLY A 151 6.64 5.87 -1.16
C GLY A 151 6.63 4.43 -0.62
N THR A 152 7.19 4.18 0.55
CA THR A 152 7.17 2.86 1.20
C THR A 152 7.31 2.98 2.72
N ASP A 153 6.69 2.08 3.48
CA ASP A 153 6.93 1.96 4.92
C ASP A 153 8.10 0.99 5.16
N TYR A 154 9.32 1.51 4.99
CA TYR A 154 10.52 0.67 5.08
C TYR A 154 10.84 0.28 6.53
N ASN A 155 10.36 1.04 7.51
CA ASN A 155 10.70 0.86 8.92
C ASN A 155 9.56 0.20 9.74
N ASN A 156 8.47 -0.21 9.09
CA ASN A 156 7.29 -0.83 9.69
C ASN A 156 6.64 0.02 10.79
N ASP A 157 6.77 1.35 10.73
CA ASP A 157 6.14 2.26 11.67
C ASP A 157 4.73 2.68 11.24
N ARG A 158 4.26 2.18 10.08
CA ARG A 158 2.96 2.45 9.43
C ARG A 158 2.83 3.85 8.84
N ALA A 159 3.91 4.61 8.75
CA ALA A 159 3.95 5.86 8.02
C ALA A 159 4.61 5.63 6.65
N VAL A 160 4.13 6.30 5.61
CA VAL A 160 4.77 6.20 4.29
C VAL A 160 5.99 7.11 4.26
N ASP A 161 7.17 6.51 4.18
CA ASP A 161 8.44 7.21 3.97
C ASP A 161 8.69 7.42 2.47
N ILE A 162 9.58 8.36 2.14
CA ILE A 162 9.96 8.63 0.74
C ILE A 162 11.40 8.22 0.50
N VAL A 163 11.61 7.15 -0.27
CA VAL A 163 12.92 6.77 -0.78
C VAL A 163 13.19 7.54 -2.06
N LEU A 164 14.22 8.40 -2.05
CA LEU A 164 14.64 9.24 -3.16
C LEU A 164 16.00 8.77 -3.68
N ILE A 165 16.16 8.72 -5.00
CA ILE A 165 17.47 8.51 -5.63
C ILE A 165 17.93 9.72 -6.43
N ASP A 166 19.20 10.07 -6.26
CA ASP A 166 19.85 11.18 -6.93
C ASP A 166 21.21 10.80 -7.54
N TRP A 167 21.99 11.80 -7.94
CA TRP A 167 23.31 11.63 -8.55
C TRP A 167 24.44 11.26 -7.56
N LYS A 168 24.19 11.41 -6.26
CA LYS A 168 25.12 11.21 -5.14
C LYS A 168 24.80 9.95 -4.33
N GLY A 169 23.58 9.43 -4.41
CA GLY A 169 23.15 8.20 -3.76
C GLY A 169 21.69 8.23 -3.30
N PRO A 170 21.21 7.15 -2.69
CA PRO A 170 19.86 7.10 -2.13
C PRO A 170 19.76 7.88 -0.80
N THR A 171 18.62 8.53 -0.60
CA THR A 171 18.22 9.20 0.66
C THR A 171 16.81 8.75 1.01
N ILE A 172 16.52 8.52 2.29
CA ILE A 172 15.15 8.32 2.79
C ILE A 172 14.73 9.58 3.54
N PHE A 173 13.61 10.16 3.16
CA PHE A 173 12.88 11.10 4.01
C PHE A 173 11.92 10.28 4.87
N GLU A 174 12.30 10.08 6.12
CA GLU A 174 11.53 9.30 7.10
C GLU A 174 10.34 10.14 7.58
N ASN A 175 9.15 9.55 7.63
CA ASN A 175 7.90 10.22 7.95
C ASN A 175 7.66 10.20 9.46
N PRO A 176 7.80 11.33 10.19
CA PRO A 176 7.58 11.36 11.62
C PRO A 176 6.09 11.38 12.00
N ARG A 177 5.18 11.24 11.03
CA ARG A 177 3.73 11.51 11.07
C ARG A 177 3.38 12.98 11.23
N GLU A 178 4.14 13.70 12.05
CA GLU A 178 3.97 15.14 12.26
C GLU A 178 5.30 15.89 12.16
N GLY A 179 5.29 16.99 11.40
CA GLY A 179 6.43 17.88 11.27
C GLY A 179 7.37 17.52 10.12
N LYS A 180 8.65 17.85 10.27
CA LYS A 180 9.63 17.75 9.18
C LYS A 180 10.20 16.35 9.06
N PHE A 181 10.25 15.83 7.85
CA PHE A 181 10.84 14.55 7.49
C PHE A 181 12.36 14.59 7.66
N PRO A 182 12.95 13.88 8.63
CA PRO A 182 14.39 13.75 8.71
C PRO A 182 14.94 12.97 7.51
N ALA A 183 15.95 13.53 6.85
CA ALA A 183 16.72 12.82 5.84
C ALA A 183 17.67 11.79 6.48
N ARG A 184 17.65 10.56 5.97
CA ARG A 184 18.48 9.43 6.39
C ARG A 184 19.23 8.87 5.19
N THR A 185 20.45 8.41 5.44
CA THR A 185 21.23 7.61 4.49
C THR A 185 21.69 6.31 5.17
N PRO A 186 20.77 5.37 5.44
CA PRO A 186 21.05 4.12 6.17
C PRO A 186 21.92 3.10 5.39
N TRP A 187 22.59 3.53 4.33
CA TRP A 187 23.46 2.71 3.50
C TRP A 187 24.94 2.90 3.85
N PRO A 188 25.81 1.94 3.51
CA PRO A 188 27.25 2.13 3.56
C PRO A 188 27.72 3.22 2.57
N PRO A 189 28.88 3.86 2.81
CA PRO A 189 29.31 5.08 2.10
C PRO A 189 29.64 4.92 0.60
N ASN A 190 29.52 3.71 0.02
CA ASN A 190 29.90 3.40 -1.36
C ASN A 190 28.76 2.73 -2.14
N VAL A 191 27.51 3.18 -1.94
CA VAL A 191 26.40 2.78 -2.83
C VAL A 191 26.76 3.22 -4.26
N PRO A 192 26.69 2.34 -5.27
CA PRO A 192 26.88 2.76 -6.66
C PRO A 192 25.93 3.90 -7.03
N HIS A 193 26.39 4.82 -7.87
CA HIS A 193 25.65 5.98 -8.32
C HIS A 193 26.24 6.47 -9.66
N PRO A 194 25.52 7.28 -10.47
CA PRO A 194 24.15 7.77 -10.28
C PRO A 194 23.13 6.64 -10.33
N SER A 195 22.14 6.67 -9.44
CA SER A 195 21.02 5.72 -9.46
C SER A 195 19.97 6.16 -10.48
N ALA A 196 19.26 5.19 -11.08
CA ALA A 196 18.24 5.44 -12.09
C ALA A 196 16.84 5.02 -11.62
N GLY A 197 16.65 3.74 -11.27
CA GLY A 197 15.36 3.20 -10.86
C GLY A 197 15.36 2.57 -9.47
N ILE A 198 14.16 2.43 -8.89
CA ILE A 198 13.92 1.86 -7.56
C ILE A 198 12.87 0.75 -7.67
N ALA A 199 13.13 -0.40 -7.07
CA ALA A 199 12.10 -1.41 -6.79
C ALA A 199 12.14 -1.77 -5.30
N VAL A 200 10.97 -1.98 -4.71
CA VAL A 200 10.80 -2.30 -3.29
C VAL A 200 10.10 -3.66 -3.19
N LEU A 201 10.62 -4.54 -2.33
CA LEU A 201 10.20 -5.94 -2.22
C LEU A 201 10.61 -6.55 -0.88
N ASP A 202 9.88 -7.53 -0.36
CA ASP A 202 10.34 -8.39 0.73
C ASP A 202 10.87 -9.70 0.10
N PHE A 203 12.16 -9.75 -0.24
CA PHE A 203 12.69 -10.89 -1.01
C PHE A 203 12.99 -12.10 -0.12
N ASN A 204 13.15 -11.90 1.19
CA ASN A 204 13.56 -12.95 2.13
C ASN A 204 12.44 -13.36 3.11
N HIS A 205 11.23 -12.81 2.95
CA HIS A 205 10.04 -13.07 3.74
C HIS A 205 10.21 -12.74 5.23
N ASP A 206 10.99 -11.69 5.52
CA ASP A 206 11.19 -11.21 6.89
C ASP A 206 10.22 -10.07 7.28
N ALA A 207 9.35 -9.66 6.35
CA ALA A 207 8.39 -8.57 6.44
C ALA A 207 8.99 -7.16 6.55
N TRP A 208 10.28 -7.01 6.25
CA TRP A 208 10.93 -5.72 6.05
C TRP A 208 11.13 -5.48 4.56
N MET A 209 10.70 -4.31 4.10
CA MET A 209 10.82 -3.99 2.68
C MET A 209 12.29 -3.73 2.34
N ASP A 210 12.85 -4.57 1.48
CA ASP A 210 14.16 -4.44 0.86
C ASP A 210 14.09 -3.56 -0.39
N ILE A 211 15.25 -3.12 -0.89
CA ILE A 211 15.30 -2.17 -1.99
C ILE A 211 16.33 -2.59 -3.03
N ALA A 212 15.92 -2.62 -4.30
CA ALA A 212 16.80 -2.73 -5.44
C ALA A 212 16.96 -1.36 -6.13
N PHE A 213 18.20 -1.07 -6.55
CA PHE A 213 18.52 0.11 -7.34
C PHE A 213 19.20 -0.28 -8.64
N THR A 214 18.82 0.38 -9.73
CA THR A 214 19.63 0.39 -10.95
C THR A 214 20.52 1.62 -11.01
N HIS A 215 21.63 1.52 -11.74
CA HIS A 215 22.70 2.52 -11.74
C HIS A 215 23.14 2.86 -13.14
N SER A 216 23.38 4.14 -13.42
CA SER A 216 24.11 4.61 -14.61
C SER A 216 25.63 4.36 -14.52
N ALA A 217 26.04 3.32 -13.79
CA ALA A 217 27.41 2.86 -13.61
C ALA A 217 27.40 1.35 -13.31
N PRO A 218 28.50 0.60 -13.55
CA PRO A 218 28.63 -0.78 -13.08
C PRO A 218 28.42 -0.88 -11.55
N PRO A 219 27.75 -1.93 -11.03
CA PRO A 219 27.29 -3.14 -11.73
C PRO A 219 25.93 -3.01 -12.43
N GLY A 220 25.37 -1.80 -12.53
CA GLY A 220 24.08 -1.53 -13.19
C GLY A 220 22.85 -1.91 -12.36
N LEU A 221 22.94 -2.87 -11.45
CA LEU A 221 21.88 -3.31 -10.54
C LEU A 221 22.47 -3.74 -9.18
N THR A 222 21.85 -3.30 -8.09
CA THR A 222 22.16 -3.74 -6.72
C THR A 222 20.88 -4.02 -5.94
N LEU A 223 20.92 -4.96 -5.00
CA LEU A 223 19.86 -5.26 -4.04
C LEU A 223 20.39 -5.04 -2.62
N TRP A 224 19.55 -4.49 -1.76
CA TRP A 224 19.90 -4.08 -0.40
C TRP A 224 18.89 -4.63 0.59
N ARG A 225 19.36 -5.45 1.52
CA ARG A 225 18.56 -6.02 2.60
C ARG A 225 18.31 -4.99 3.68
N ASN A 226 17.07 -4.85 4.11
CA ASN A 226 16.68 -3.99 5.20
C ASN A 226 16.86 -4.69 6.56
N ASN A 227 17.74 -4.14 7.40
CA ASN A 227 17.96 -4.64 8.76
C ASN A 227 17.04 -3.93 9.74
N ASN A 228 15.78 -4.34 9.75
CA ASN A 228 14.76 -3.88 10.70
C ASN A 228 14.59 -2.36 10.77
N GLY A 229 14.59 -1.69 9.61
CA GLY A 229 14.39 -0.24 9.47
C GLY A 229 15.60 0.61 9.87
N LYS A 230 16.75 -0.01 10.20
CA LYS A 230 17.92 0.71 10.74
C LYS A 230 19.02 0.93 9.73
N THR A 231 19.40 -0.13 9.02
CA THR A 231 20.49 -0.11 8.04
C THR A 231 20.13 -0.94 6.83
N PHE A 232 20.81 -0.69 5.72
CA PHE A 232 20.72 -1.50 4.51
C PHE A 232 22.06 -2.16 4.21
N GLU A 233 22.05 -3.46 3.94
CA GLU A 233 23.24 -4.25 3.62
C GLU A 233 23.18 -4.82 2.20
N PRO A 234 24.30 -4.86 1.47
CA PRO A 234 24.30 -5.33 0.09
C PRO A 234 24.01 -6.84 0.02
N VAL A 235 23.13 -7.22 -0.89
CA VAL A 235 22.83 -8.61 -1.24
C VAL A 235 23.55 -8.97 -2.54
N ALA A 236 24.20 -10.13 -2.55
CA ALA A 236 24.88 -10.62 -3.74
C ALA A 236 23.85 -11.01 -4.82
N LEU A 237 23.98 -10.41 -6.00
CA LEU A 237 23.25 -10.80 -7.22
C LEU A 237 24.22 -11.44 -8.23
N PRO A 238 23.71 -12.27 -9.16
CA PRO A 238 24.46 -12.67 -10.33
C PRO A 238 25.05 -11.44 -11.05
N ALA A 239 26.30 -11.56 -11.50
CA ALA A 239 26.99 -10.43 -12.14
C ALA A 239 26.35 -10.09 -13.49
N THR A 240 26.15 -8.80 -13.74
CA THR A 240 25.80 -8.29 -15.07
C THR A 240 27.06 -7.89 -15.84
N ASP A 241 26.94 -7.77 -17.15
CA ASP A 241 27.91 -7.12 -18.05
C ASP A 241 27.53 -5.66 -18.36
N TRP A 242 26.64 -5.07 -17.54
CA TRP A 242 26.13 -3.73 -17.76
C TRP A 242 27.06 -2.65 -17.28
N VAL A 243 27.08 -1.56 -18.03
CA VAL A 243 27.65 -0.28 -17.61
C VAL A 243 26.59 0.70 -17.13
N ARG A 244 25.31 0.45 -17.47
CA ARG A 244 24.15 1.26 -17.08
C ARG A 244 22.91 0.35 -16.93
N GLY A 245 22.11 0.56 -15.89
CA GLY A 245 20.79 -0.01 -15.70
C GLY A 245 19.73 1.09 -15.61
N TRP A 246 18.48 0.77 -15.96
CA TRP A 246 17.36 1.70 -16.04
C TRP A 246 16.13 1.15 -15.30
N GLY A 247 15.10 0.66 -15.99
CA GLY A 247 13.94 0.05 -15.35
C GLY A 247 14.29 -1.20 -14.53
N VAL A 248 13.61 -1.36 -13.40
CA VAL A 248 13.68 -2.52 -12.50
C VAL A 248 12.30 -2.75 -11.90
N ALA A 249 11.92 -4.01 -11.73
CA ALA A 249 10.69 -4.39 -11.04
C ALA A 249 10.91 -5.66 -10.20
N ALA A 250 10.16 -5.72 -9.11
CA ALA A 250 9.95 -6.93 -8.33
C ALA A 250 8.73 -7.68 -8.90
N ILE A 251 8.85 -8.98 -9.08
CA ILE A 251 7.87 -9.83 -9.76
C ILE A 251 8.09 -11.26 -9.26
N ASP A 252 7.03 -12.03 -9.03
CA ASP A 252 7.13 -13.50 -8.97
C ASP A 252 6.83 -14.03 -10.38
N TYR A 253 7.86 -14.37 -11.15
CA TYR A 253 7.68 -14.60 -12.59
C TYR A 253 7.08 -15.99 -12.90
N ASP A 254 7.22 -16.94 -11.97
CA ASP A 254 6.70 -18.29 -12.10
C ASP A 254 5.72 -18.70 -10.99
N ASN A 255 5.22 -17.72 -10.23
CA ASN A 255 4.24 -17.86 -9.16
C ASN A 255 4.65 -18.89 -8.09
N ASP A 256 5.95 -19.07 -7.84
CA ASP A 256 6.46 -20.04 -6.86
C ASP A 256 6.37 -19.55 -5.40
N GLY A 257 6.01 -18.27 -5.24
CA GLY A 257 5.84 -17.59 -3.97
C GLY A 257 7.08 -16.86 -3.47
N TRP A 258 8.17 -16.81 -4.25
CA TRP A 258 9.35 -15.98 -3.98
C TRP A 258 9.42 -14.81 -4.96
N VAL A 259 9.62 -13.60 -4.42
CA VAL A 259 9.72 -12.41 -5.27
C VAL A 259 11.09 -12.36 -5.95
N ASP A 260 11.08 -12.36 -7.28
CA ASP A 260 12.22 -12.24 -8.18
C ASP A 260 12.52 -10.78 -8.56
N LEU A 261 13.61 -10.59 -9.31
CA LEU A 261 14.00 -9.29 -9.84
C LEU A 261 14.17 -9.34 -11.36
N VAL A 262 13.54 -8.39 -12.05
CA VAL A 262 13.77 -8.16 -13.48
C VAL A 262 14.22 -6.71 -13.71
N ALA A 263 15.20 -6.53 -14.59
CA ALA A 263 15.70 -5.21 -14.94
C ALA A 263 16.08 -5.10 -16.41
N VAL A 264 16.20 -3.86 -16.89
CA VAL A 264 16.78 -3.53 -18.20
C VAL A 264 18.02 -2.67 -18.05
N GLY A 265 18.98 -2.89 -18.93
CA GLY A 265 20.24 -2.16 -18.92
C GLY A 265 21.00 -2.30 -20.23
N GLU A 266 22.20 -1.72 -20.24
CA GLU A 266 23.04 -1.60 -21.42
C GLU A 266 24.48 -2.02 -21.14
N THR A 267 25.05 -2.77 -22.08
CA THR A 267 26.46 -3.15 -22.07
C THR A 267 27.35 -2.00 -22.58
N LYS A 268 28.66 -2.14 -22.40
CA LYS A 268 29.65 -1.15 -22.87
C LYS A 268 29.56 -0.85 -24.37
N ASP A 269 29.15 -1.82 -25.17
CA ASP A 269 28.99 -1.68 -26.63
C ASP A 269 27.64 -1.05 -27.03
N GLY A 270 26.83 -0.61 -26.05
CA GLY A 270 25.53 0.03 -26.26
C GLY A 270 24.40 -0.94 -26.62
N LYS A 271 24.56 -2.24 -26.33
CA LYS A 271 23.49 -3.23 -26.51
C LYS A 271 22.59 -3.22 -25.29
N GLY A 272 21.30 -2.98 -25.50
CA GLY A 272 20.28 -3.08 -24.46
C GLY A 272 19.84 -4.53 -24.27
N GLY A 273 19.60 -4.94 -23.03
CA GLY A 273 19.12 -6.28 -22.70
C GLY A 273 18.36 -6.33 -21.39
N ILE A 274 17.75 -7.48 -21.14
CA ILE A 274 16.97 -7.79 -19.94
C ILE A 274 17.83 -8.73 -19.06
N ARG A 275 17.70 -8.59 -17.74
CA ARG A 275 18.16 -9.60 -16.77
C ARG A 275 16.99 -10.00 -15.90
N LEU A 276 16.78 -11.30 -15.76
CA LEU A 276 15.80 -11.89 -14.84
C LEU A 276 16.54 -12.77 -13.85
N PHE A 277 16.46 -12.40 -12.57
CA PHE A 277 17.10 -13.07 -11.46
C PHE A 277 16.03 -13.74 -10.61
N ARG A 278 15.95 -15.07 -10.71
CA ARG A 278 15.07 -15.89 -9.90
C ARG A 278 15.56 -15.94 -8.47
N ASN A 279 14.67 -15.70 -7.52
CA ASN A 279 14.92 -15.87 -6.11
C ASN A 279 14.73 -17.35 -5.72
N LEU A 280 15.75 -17.95 -5.10
CA LEU A 280 15.74 -19.32 -4.61
C LEU A 280 15.58 -19.38 -3.07
N GLY A 281 15.10 -18.28 -2.48
CA GLY A 281 14.99 -18.10 -1.04
C GLY A 281 16.38 -18.08 -0.36
N PRO A 282 16.63 -18.96 0.64
CA PRO A 282 17.91 -19.00 1.35
C PRO A 282 19.14 -19.24 0.45
N ASP A 283 18.96 -19.85 -0.71
CA ASP A 283 20.04 -20.15 -1.66
C ASP A 283 20.43 -18.94 -2.55
N GLY A 284 19.77 -17.80 -2.38
CA GLY A 284 20.06 -16.55 -3.08
C GLY A 284 19.43 -16.47 -4.47
N PHE A 285 20.05 -15.69 -5.37
CA PHE A 285 19.50 -15.42 -6.70
C PHE A 285 20.24 -16.19 -7.81
N LYS A 286 19.48 -16.66 -8.80
CA LYS A 286 19.98 -17.31 -10.02
C LYS A 286 19.61 -16.49 -11.26
N ASP A 287 20.56 -16.28 -12.17
CA ASP A 287 20.26 -15.73 -13.48
C ASP A 287 19.53 -16.76 -14.35
N VAL A 288 18.27 -16.49 -14.67
CA VAL A 288 17.40 -17.33 -15.50
C VAL A 288 17.06 -16.65 -16.83
N THR A 289 17.77 -15.58 -17.20
CA THR A 289 17.51 -14.78 -18.41
C THR A 289 17.42 -15.63 -19.68
N ALA A 290 18.37 -16.55 -19.88
CA ALA A 290 18.39 -17.43 -21.04
C ALA A 290 17.34 -18.54 -20.97
N GLU A 291 17.02 -19.01 -19.75
CA GLU A 291 16.02 -20.05 -19.50
C GLU A 291 14.61 -19.53 -19.81
N ALA A 292 14.33 -18.27 -19.47
CA ALA A 292 13.12 -17.54 -19.83
C ALA A 292 13.14 -17.01 -21.30
N GLY A 293 14.24 -17.21 -22.04
CA GLY A 293 14.37 -16.75 -23.43
C GLY A 293 14.49 -15.23 -23.61
N LEU A 294 14.69 -14.47 -22.53
CA LEU A 294 14.81 -13.01 -22.54
C LEU A 294 16.13 -12.53 -23.16
N ASP A 295 17.14 -13.40 -23.26
CA ASP A 295 18.42 -13.14 -23.95
C ASP A 295 18.26 -12.95 -25.47
N LYS A 296 17.17 -13.46 -26.03
CA LYS A 296 16.81 -13.31 -27.45
C LYS A 296 16.18 -11.95 -27.76
N VAL A 297 15.71 -11.23 -26.73
CA VAL A 297 15.12 -9.90 -26.88
C VAL A 297 16.22 -8.86 -26.97
N GLN A 298 16.33 -8.19 -28.12
CA GLN A 298 17.29 -7.13 -28.34
C GLN A 298 16.64 -5.77 -28.13
N LEU A 299 17.16 -5.01 -27.17
CA LEU A 299 16.68 -3.67 -26.87
C LEU A 299 17.70 -2.64 -27.35
N LYS A 300 17.19 -1.47 -27.75
CA LYS A 300 17.97 -0.31 -28.13
C LYS A 300 17.57 0.85 -27.23
N ASP A 301 18.52 1.30 -26.40
CA ASP A 301 18.33 2.41 -25.45
C ASP A 301 17.08 2.23 -24.55
N PRO A 302 16.96 1.11 -23.81
CA PRO A 302 15.81 0.85 -22.95
C PRO A 302 15.72 1.84 -21.79
N ARG A 303 14.50 2.13 -21.33
CA ARG A 303 14.22 3.05 -20.21
C ARG A 303 13.38 2.36 -19.14
N ALA A 304 12.09 2.70 -19.02
CA ALA A 304 11.20 2.09 -18.05
C ALA A 304 10.94 0.62 -18.39
N LEU A 305 10.82 -0.20 -17.34
CA LEU A 305 10.26 -1.55 -17.35
C LEU A 305 9.09 -1.52 -16.38
N ILE A 306 7.93 -1.98 -16.83
CA ILE A 306 6.65 -1.96 -16.11
C ILE A 306 6.08 -3.38 -16.10
N THR A 307 5.48 -3.78 -14.97
CA THR A 307 4.85 -5.09 -14.81
C THR A 307 3.32 -4.98 -14.68
N ALA A 308 2.60 -5.91 -15.30
CA ALA A 308 1.15 -6.09 -15.19
C ALA A 308 0.76 -7.47 -15.74
N ASP A 309 -0.32 -8.08 -15.24
CA ASP A 309 -1.00 -9.20 -15.90
C ASP A 309 -2.02 -8.62 -16.90
N TYR A 310 -1.59 -8.36 -18.14
CA TYR A 310 -2.39 -7.51 -19.06
C TYR A 310 -3.55 -8.26 -19.71
N ASP A 311 -3.54 -9.59 -19.72
CA ASP A 311 -4.58 -10.43 -20.31
C ASP A 311 -5.39 -11.23 -19.29
N GLY A 312 -5.03 -11.16 -18.00
CA GLY A 312 -5.79 -11.75 -16.90
C GLY A 312 -5.54 -13.24 -16.72
N ASP A 313 -4.40 -13.76 -17.19
CA ASP A 313 -4.06 -15.17 -17.11
C ASP A 313 -3.32 -15.57 -15.83
N GLY A 314 -2.98 -14.57 -14.99
CA GLY A 314 -2.28 -14.76 -13.73
C GLY A 314 -0.77 -14.91 -13.83
N ALA A 315 -0.19 -14.76 -15.02
CA ALA A 315 1.24 -14.61 -15.22
C ALA A 315 1.57 -13.12 -15.39
N THR A 316 2.54 -12.62 -14.62
CA THR A 316 2.93 -11.21 -14.73
C THR A 316 3.75 -10.98 -16.01
N ASP A 317 3.35 -10.01 -16.81
CA ASP A 317 3.97 -9.62 -18.08
C ASP A 317 4.88 -8.40 -17.95
N LEU A 318 5.67 -8.13 -19.00
CA LEU A 318 6.61 -7.00 -19.05
C LEU A 318 6.29 -6.03 -20.19
N LEU A 319 6.26 -4.74 -19.88
CA LEU A 319 6.24 -3.65 -20.86
C LEU A 319 7.51 -2.82 -20.72
N ILE A 320 8.28 -2.67 -21.81
CA ILE A 320 9.56 -1.98 -21.83
C ILE A 320 9.50 -0.82 -22.81
N THR A 321 9.86 0.37 -22.31
CA THR A 321 10.00 1.57 -23.15
C THR A 321 11.42 1.71 -23.68
N GLN A 322 11.54 2.31 -24.86
CA GLN A 322 12.83 2.57 -25.50
C GLN A 322 12.86 4.00 -25.98
N ASN A 323 14.00 4.65 -25.80
CA ASN A 323 14.22 5.97 -26.37
C ASN A 323 14.21 5.89 -27.91
N HIS A 324 13.42 6.74 -28.55
CA HIS A 324 13.29 6.82 -30.01
C HIS A 324 12.93 5.47 -30.69
N GLY A 325 12.33 4.54 -29.93
CA GLY A 325 11.97 3.20 -30.40
C GLY A 325 10.53 2.85 -30.03
N PRO A 326 10.01 1.73 -30.57
CA PRO A 326 8.71 1.22 -30.15
C PRO A 326 8.78 0.70 -28.71
N VAL A 327 7.63 0.71 -28.04
CA VAL A 327 7.43 -0.03 -26.79
C VAL A 327 7.47 -1.53 -27.12
N VAL A 328 8.07 -2.33 -26.23
CA VAL A 328 8.14 -3.78 -26.33
C VAL A 328 7.26 -4.37 -25.25
N LEU A 329 6.23 -5.13 -25.64
CA LEU A 329 5.41 -5.93 -24.74
C LEU A 329 5.85 -7.39 -24.82
N LEU A 330 6.12 -8.01 -23.68
CA LEU A 330 6.50 -9.41 -23.55
C LEU A 330 5.43 -10.13 -22.72
N HIS A 331 4.83 -11.17 -23.30
CA HIS A 331 3.84 -12.02 -22.64
C HIS A 331 4.54 -13.20 -21.94
N ASN A 332 4.17 -13.46 -20.69
CA ASN A 332 4.77 -14.50 -19.86
C ASN A 332 4.07 -15.85 -20.07
N GLU A 333 4.59 -16.65 -21.00
CA GLU A 333 4.08 -18.00 -21.23
C GLU A 333 4.56 -18.99 -20.17
N GLY A 334 3.63 -19.44 -19.31
CA GLY A 334 3.86 -20.51 -18.34
C GLY A 334 4.14 -20.05 -16.91
N GLY A 335 4.15 -18.74 -16.65
CA GLY A 335 4.24 -18.22 -15.28
C GLY A 335 3.07 -18.65 -14.38
N ASN A 336 1.91 -18.94 -14.97
CA ASN A 336 0.71 -19.44 -14.28
C ASN A 336 0.63 -20.97 -14.15
N GLN A 337 1.75 -21.68 -14.28
CA GLN A 337 1.81 -23.13 -14.01
C GLN A 337 1.66 -23.45 -12.52
N ASN A 338 2.13 -22.56 -11.65
CA ASN A 338 1.82 -22.57 -10.23
C ASN A 338 0.50 -21.83 -9.96
N HIS A 339 -0.04 -22.02 -8.75
CA HIS A 339 -1.21 -21.29 -8.31
C HIS A 339 -0.86 -19.84 -8.00
N TRP A 340 -1.82 -18.95 -8.23
CA TRP A 340 -1.63 -17.51 -8.10
C TRP A 340 -2.86 -16.85 -7.49
N LEU A 341 -2.74 -15.59 -7.10
CA LEU A 341 -3.84 -14.76 -6.65
C LEU A 341 -3.63 -13.34 -7.17
N ARG A 342 -4.61 -12.79 -7.90
CA ARG A 342 -4.55 -11.38 -8.32
C ARG A 342 -5.44 -10.54 -7.42
N LEU A 343 -4.86 -9.53 -6.78
CA LEU A 343 -5.55 -8.66 -5.83
C LEU A 343 -5.80 -7.30 -6.47
N ALA A 344 -7.07 -6.93 -6.60
CA ALA A 344 -7.50 -5.61 -7.01
C ALA A 344 -8.11 -4.88 -5.80
N LEU A 345 -7.39 -3.89 -5.26
CA LEU A 345 -7.78 -3.18 -4.04
C LEU A 345 -8.41 -1.82 -4.37
N LYS A 346 -9.42 -1.44 -3.59
CA LYS A 346 -10.09 -0.15 -3.71
C LYS A 346 -10.36 0.46 -2.33
N GLY A 347 -9.79 1.64 -2.07
CA GLY A 347 -10.09 2.40 -0.85
C GLY A 347 -11.55 2.86 -0.75
N LEU A 348 -12.03 3.09 0.47
CA LEU A 348 -13.35 3.63 0.81
C LEU A 348 -13.22 4.97 1.53
N ASN A 349 -12.50 5.01 2.65
CA ASN A 349 -12.08 6.26 3.29
C ASN A 349 -10.66 6.61 2.86
N ASP A 350 -9.81 5.61 2.61
CA ASP A 350 -8.52 5.76 1.98
C ASP A 350 -8.63 6.13 0.47
N ASN A 351 -7.49 6.52 -0.09
CA ASN A 351 -7.39 6.86 -1.51
C ASN A 351 -7.87 5.69 -2.40
N LYS A 352 -8.65 5.99 -3.44
CA LYS A 352 -9.30 4.95 -4.26
C LYS A 352 -8.34 4.08 -5.06
N SER A 353 -7.08 4.50 -5.15
CA SER A 353 -6.01 3.74 -5.82
C SER A 353 -5.33 2.71 -4.92
N ALA A 354 -5.68 2.70 -3.61
CA ALA A 354 -5.05 1.86 -2.60
C ALA A 354 -3.53 2.05 -2.47
N ILE A 355 -2.98 3.17 -2.99
CA ILE A 355 -1.55 3.47 -2.91
C ILE A 355 -1.17 3.64 -1.45
N GLY A 356 -0.08 2.99 -1.03
CA GLY A 356 0.39 2.95 0.35
C GLY A 356 -0.14 1.77 1.18
N THR A 357 -1.15 1.03 0.70
CA THR A 357 -1.68 -0.16 1.37
C THR A 357 -0.61 -1.24 1.45
N LYS A 358 -0.37 -1.77 2.66
CA LYS A 358 0.48 -2.95 2.87
C LYS A 358 -0.38 -4.20 2.80
N VAL A 359 0.08 -5.20 2.07
CA VAL A 359 -0.64 -6.46 1.87
C VAL A 359 0.23 -7.62 2.30
N GLU A 360 -0.25 -8.46 3.21
CA GLU A 360 0.37 -9.72 3.57
C GLU A 360 -0.49 -10.88 3.11
N VAL A 361 0.12 -11.84 2.43
CA VAL A 361 -0.56 -13.07 1.98
C VAL A 361 0.09 -14.27 2.64
N PHE A 362 -0.72 -15.04 3.35
CA PHE A 362 -0.34 -16.28 4.02
C PHE A 362 -0.93 -17.44 3.22
N ALA A 363 -0.08 -18.35 2.78
CA ALA A 363 -0.49 -19.57 2.08
C ALA A 363 0.39 -20.73 2.54
N GLU A 364 -0.18 -21.63 3.33
CA GLU A 364 0.52 -22.71 4.02
C GLU A 364 1.69 -22.17 4.87
N ALA A 365 2.94 -22.48 4.48
CA ALA A 365 4.15 -22.01 5.15
C ALA A 365 4.70 -20.71 4.58
N ASN A 366 4.13 -20.21 3.47
CA ASN A 366 4.60 -19.02 2.80
C ASN A 366 3.90 -17.77 3.34
N ARG A 367 4.68 -16.72 3.61
CA ARG A 367 4.21 -15.39 4.00
C ARG A 367 4.91 -14.39 3.11
N GLN A 368 4.15 -13.73 2.26
CA GLN A 368 4.65 -12.68 1.37
C GLN A 368 4.10 -11.34 1.82
N LYS A 369 4.93 -10.29 1.70
CA LYS A 369 4.53 -8.91 1.98
C LYS A 369 4.74 -8.03 0.75
N PHE A 370 3.74 -7.21 0.47
CA PHE A 370 3.69 -6.28 -0.65
C PHE A 370 3.24 -4.90 -0.18
N GLU A 371 3.51 -3.90 -0.99
CA GLU A 371 2.87 -2.59 -0.89
C GLU A 371 2.41 -2.13 -2.27
N ILE A 372 1.35 -1.33 -2.34
CA ILE A 372 0.91 -0.70 -3.59
C ILE A 372 1.62 0.65 -3.73
N TYR A 373 2.41 0.79 -4.79
CA TYR A 373 3.24 1.97 -5.01
C TYR A 373 2.62 2.94 -6.03
N GLY A 374 2.73 4.25 -5.77
CA GLY A 374 2.39 5.29 -6.74
C GLY A 374 3.49 5.60 -7.76
N SER A 375 4.61 4.88 -7.71
CA SER A 375 5.66 4.89 -8.74
C SER A 375 6.56 3.67 -8.54
N SER A 376 7.22 3.22 -9.60
CA SER A 376 8.19 2.12 -9.51
C SER A 376 9.17 2.13 -10.69
N GLY A 377 10.30 1.47 -10.49
CA GLY A 377 11.35 1.36 -11.50
C GLY A 377 11.92 2.73 -11.88
N TYR A 378 12.00 2.99 -13.19
CA TYR A 378 12.55 4.21 -13.76
C TYR A 378 11.47 5.03 -14.45
N LEU A 379 11.03 6.12 -13.82
CA LEU A 379 10.09 7.11 -14.38
C LEU A 379 8.76 6.52 -14.88
N GLY A 380 8.29 5.45 -14.23
CA GLY A 380 7.03 4.79 -14.53
C GLY A 380 6.35 4.26 -13.27
N GLN A 381 5.35 3.41 -13.48
CA GLN A 381 4.59 2.77 -12.40
C GLN A 381 4.05 1.42 -12.90
N ASN A 382 4.23 0.38 -12.08
CA ASN A 382 3.63 -0.94 -12.27
C ASN A 382 2.11 -0.89 -12.10
N SER A 383 1.41 -1.96 -12.48
CA SER A 383 0.01 -2.12 -12.08
C SER A 383 -0.15 -1.97 -10.57
N THR A 384 -1.24 -1.34 -10.13
CA THR A 384 -1.65 -1.33 -8.71
C THR A 384 -2.29 -2.66 -8.29
N GLU A 385 -2.61 -3.53 -9.25
CA GLU A 385 -3.03 -4.90 -9.00
C GLU A 385 -1.81 -5.76 -8.66
N LEU A 386 -1.90 -6.53 -7.58
CA LEU A 386 -0.82 -7.42 -7.16
C LEU A 386 -1.07 -8.83 -7.69
N VAL A 387 -0.09 -9.44 -8.34
CA VAL A 387 -0.09 -10.88 -8.67
C VAL A 387 0.80 -11.57 -7.65
N VAL A 388 0.22 -12.48 -6.88
CA VAL A 388 0.87 -13.19 -5.77
C VAL A 388 0.98 -14.66 -6.11
N GLY A 389 2.20 -15.21 -6.10
CA GLY A 389 2.40 -16.65 -6.27
C GLY A 389 2.01 -17.43 -5.02
N LEU A 390 1.18 -18.46 -5.19
CA LEU A 390 0.79 -19.38 -4.13
C LEU A 390 1.57 -20.71 -4.21
N GLY A 391 2.46 -20.87 -5.21
CA GLY A 391 3.15 -22.12 -5.45
C GLY A 391 2.17 -23.26 -5.68
N GLN A 392 2.15 -24.24 -4.78
CA GLN A 392 1.25 -25.40 -4.85
C GLN A 392 -0.01 -25.24 -3.98
N ALA A 393 -0.12 -24.17 -3.19
CA ALA A 393 -1.29 -23.89 -2.38
C ALA A 393 -2.46 -23.44 -3.27
N LYS A 394 -3.65 -23.99 -3.02
CA LYS A 394 -4.85 -23.70 -3.84
C LYS A 394 -5.61 -22.45 -3.40
N GLU A 395 -5.30 -21.96 -2.20
CA GLU A 395 -5.90 -20.80 -1.57
C GLU A 395 -4.87 -20.09 -0.70
N ALA A 396 -5.08 -18.81 -0.46
CA ALA A 396 -4.43 -18.09 0.63
C ALA A 396 -5.26 -18.30 1.91
N ASP A 397 -4.60 -18.70 2.99
CA ASP A 397 -5.21 -18.84 4.32
C ASP A 397 -5.71 -17.48 4.81
N VAL A 398 -4.89 -16.44 4.60
CA VAL A 398 -5.18 -15.04 4.98
C VAL A 398 -4.61 -14.10 3.93
N VAL A 399 -5.42 -13.13 3.51
CA VAL A 399 -4.99 -11.89 2.85
C VAL A 399 -5.27 -10.76 3.82
N ARG A 400 -4.22 -10.16 4.35
CA ARG A 400 -4.26 -9.05 5.30
C ARG A 400 -3.91 -7.76 4.58
N MET A 401 -4.71 -6.72 4.77
CA MET A 401 -4.53 -5.40 4.20
C MET A 401 -4.47 -4.38 5.34
N LEU A 402 -3.36 -3.64 5.43
CA LEU A 402 -3.24 -2.45 6.26
C LEU A 402 -3.29 -1.22 5.36
N TRP A 403 -4.43 -0.54 5.37
CA TRP A 403 -4.69 0.65 4.57
C TRP A 403 -3.95 1.88 5.13
N PRO A 404 -3.62 2.89 4.30
CA PRO A 404 -2.85 4.08 4.73
C PRO A 404 -3.39 4.76 6.00
N THR A 405 -4.70 4.94 6.14
CA THR A 405 -5.34 5.58 7.32
C THR A 405 -5.30 4.69 8.58
N GLY A 406 -4.75 3.47 8.49
CA GLY A 406 -4.61 2.53 9.59
C GLY A 406 -5.79 1.58 9.77
N VAL A 407 -6.66 1.43 8.76
CA VAL A 407 -7.67 0.36 8.74
C VAL A 407 -6.96 -0.97 8.51
N LEU A 408 -7.17 -1.93 9.41
CA LEU A 408 -6.70 -3.31 9.25
C LEU A 408 -7.86 -4.19 8.80
N GLN A 409 -7.69 -4.88 7.68
CA GLN A 409 -8.70 -5.75 7.08
C GLN A 409 -8.09 -7.11 6.74
N ASP A 410 -8.66 -8.16 7.32
CA ASP A 410 -8.29 -9.55 7.03
C ASP A 410 -9.40 -10.24 6.24
N GLU A 411 -9.00 -10.95 5.19
CA GLU A 411 -9.85 -11.84 4.40
C GLU A 411 -9.27 -13.25 4.50
N ILE A 412 -10.10 -14.25 4.79
CA ILE A 412 -9.65 -15.61 5.08
C ILE A 412 -10.11 -16.61 4.03
N GLN A 413 -9.33 -17.66 3.79
CA GLN A 413 -9.65 -18.77 2.89
C GLN A 413 -9.99 -18.30 1.46
N ILE A 414 -9.05 -17.56 0.87
CA ILE A 414 -9.21 -16.89 -0.40
C ILE A 414 -8.73 -17.80 -1.53
N ALA A 415 -9.68 -18.31 -2.32
CA ALA A 415 -9.39 -19.19 -3.44
C ALA A 415 -8.42 -18.53 -4.45
N GLY A 416 -7.38 -19.29 -4.83
CA GLY A 416 -6.42 -18.91 -5.87
C GLY A 416 -6.91 -19.17 -7.29
N ASN A 417 -6.03 -18.88 -8.25
CA ASN A 417 -6.22 -18.92 -9.70
C ASN A 417 -7.33 -18.01 -10.21
N ARG A 418 -7.49 -16.85 -9.57
CA ARG A 418 -8.49 -15.86 -9.93
C ARG A 418 -8.11 -14.49 -9.39
N GLU A 419 -8.74 -13.48 -9.99
CA GLU A 419 -8.81 -12.16 -9.39
C GLU A 419 -9.76 -12.17 -8.17
N GLN A 420 -9.35 -11.43 -7.14
CA GLN A 420 -10.16 -11.05 -6.00
C GLN A 420 -10.13 -9.54 -5.86
N SER A 421 -11.32 -8.94 -5.86
CA SER A 421 -11.48 -7.51 -5.65
C SER A 421 -11.89 -7.26 -4.20
N PHE A 422 -11.12 -6.46 -3.48
CA PHE A 422 -11.44 -6.05 -2.11
C PHE A 422 -11.64 -4.54 -2.04
N THR A 423 -12.80 -4.14 -1.54
CA THR A 423 -13.04 -2.76 -1.11
C THR A 423 -12.66 -2.64 0.36
N GLU A 424 -12.02 -1.54 0.75
CA GLU A 424 -11.74 -1.21 2.14
C GLU A 424 -13.02 -1.30 2.98
N ILE A 425 -12.94 -2.03 4.08
CA ILE A 425 -14.00 -2.12 5.08
C ILE A 425 -13.37 -1.96 6.45
N ASP A 426 -13.74 -0.90 7.17
CA ASP A 426 -13.43 -0.78 8.59
C ASP A 426 -14.37 -1.68 9.40
N ARG A 427 -13.84 -2.83 9.85
CA ARG A 427 -14.57 -3.79 10.69
C ARG A 427 -14.40 -3.52 12.19
N ARG A 428 -13.76 -2.42 12.59
CA ARG A 428 -13.61 -2.00 13.99
C ARG A 428 -14.94 -1.47 14.54
N GLY A 429 -15.89 -2.39 14.74
CA GLY A 429 -17.26 -2.06 15.16
C GLY A 429 -17.42 -1.73 16.64
N SER A 430 -16.40 -1.96 17.46
CA SER A 430 -16.34 -1.58 18.88
C SER A 430 -14.89 -1.32 19.29
N SER A 431 -14.69 -0.62 20.40
CA SER A 431 -13.39 -0.52 21.09
C SER A 431 -13.17 -1.63 22.11
N CYS A 432 -14.21 -2.42 22.41
CA CYS A 432 -14.14 -3.53 23.34
C CYS A 432 -14.14 -4.85 22.56
N PRO A 433 -13.50 -5.91 23.08
CA PRO A 433 -13.69 -7.22 22.52
C PRO A 433 -15.16 -7.64 22.56
N THR A 434 -15.57 -8.45 21.59
CA THR A 434 -16.95 -8.86 21.38
C THR A 434 -17.09 -10.37 21.44
N LEU A 435 -18.16 -10.83 22.08
CA LEU A 435 -18.48 -12.24 22.26
C LEU A 435 -19.68 -12.63 21.39
N PHE A 436 -19.56 -13.74 20.68
CA PHE A 436 -20.62 -14.32 19.86
C PHE A 436 -20.91 -15.76 20.30
N ALA A 437 -22.16 -16.20 20.15
CA ALA A 437 -22.58 -17.59 20.35
C ALA A 437 -23.23 -18.15 19.09
N TRP A 438 -23.06 -19.46 18.88
CA TRP A 438 -23.75 -20.18 17.83
C TRP A 438 -25.23 -20.38 18.18
N ASP A 439 -26.12 -19.85 17.33
CA ASP A 439 -27.56 -19.89 17.53
C ASP A 439 -28.25 -21.10 16.86
N GLY A 440 -27.48 -21.94 16.16
CA GLY A 440 -27.97 -23.07 15.35
C GLY A 440 -27.79 -22.88 13.85
N THR A 441 -27.61 -21.64 13.38
CA THR A 441 -27.47 -21.30 11.96
C THR A 441 -26.32 -20.32 11.67
N HIS A 442 -26.06 -19.39 12.59
CA HIS A 442 -25.01 -18.38 12.50
C HIS A 442 -24.49 -18.01 13.90
N TYR A 443 -23.40 -17.25 13.95
CA TYR A 443 -22.91 -16.66 15.21
C TYR A 443 -23.63 -15.34 15.45
N GLN A 444 -24.35 -15.25 16.57
CA GLN A 444 -25.06 -14.05 16.99
C GLN A 444 -24.28 -13.35 18.10
N LEU A 445 -24.23 -12.01 18.05
CA LEU A 445 -23.59 -11.19 19.07
C LEU A 445 -24.27 -11.41 20.43
N ILE A 446 -23.48 -11.71 21.46
CA ILE A 446 -23.91 -11.66 22.86
C ILE A 446 -23.76 -10.23 23.36
N GLY A 447 -22.59 -9.62 23.12
CA GLY A 447 -22.29 -8.25 23.50
C GLY A 447 -20.80 -8.02 23.62
N ASP A 448 -20.47 -6.80 24.05
CA ASP A 448 -19.11 -6.37 24.34
C ASP A 448 -18.66 -6.95 25.69
N MET A 449 -17.37 -7.19 25.81
CA MET A 449 -16.72 -7.73 27.00
C MET A 449 -15.41 -7.03 27.30
N LEU A 450 -14.95 -7.17 28.53
CA LEU A 450 -13.72 -6.65 29.11
C LEU A 450 -13.55 -5.13 29.02
N GLY A 451 -14.63 -4.37 28.77
CA GLY A 451 -14.54 -2.91 28.61
C GLY A 451 -14.00 -2.18 29.85
N ALA A 452 -14.22 -2.73 31.05
CA ALA A 452 -13.65 -2.20 32.31
C ALA A 452 -12.30 -2.85 32.70
N GLY A 453 -11.80 -3.80 31.91
CA GLY A 453 -10.63 -4.62 32.18
C GLY A 453 -9.33 -4.12 31.54
N VAL A 454 -9.36 -2.99 30.82
CA VAL A 454 -8.22 -2.45 30.08
C VAL A 454 -7.02 -2.23 31.01
N VAL A 455 -5.88 -2.85 30.70
CA VAL A 455 -4.69 -2.77 31.54
C VAL A 455 -3.86 -1.53 31.16
N GLY A 456 -3.66 -0.62 32.12
CA GLY A 456 -2.75 0.52 31.95
C GLY A 456 -3.35 1.73 31.25
N HIS A 457 -4.69 1.80 31.16
CA HIS A 457 -5.43 2.94 30.65
C HIS A 457 -5.17 4.19 31.50
N TRP A 458 -4.86 5.32 30.85
CA TRP A 458 -4.64 6.60 31.53
C TRP A 458 -5.98 7.24 31.89
N ILE A 459 -6.18 7.52 33.17
CA ILE A 459 -7.41 8.16 33.69
C ILE A 459 -7.18 9.64 34.06
N ALA A 460 -5.92 10.02 34.26
CA ALA A 460 -5.46 11.38 34.45
C ALA A 460 -3.95 11.44 34.11
N PRO A 461 -3.36 12.63 33.90
CA PRO A 461 -1.92 12.76 33.68
C PRO A 461 -1.11 12.12 34.82
N GLY A 462 -0.28 11.13 34.49
CA GLY A 462 0.52 10.40 35.50
C GLY A 462 -0.23 9.30 36.25
N GLU A 463 -1.54 9.12 36.01
CA GLU A 463 -2.38 8.15 36.71
C GLU A 463 -2.97 7.11 35.75
N ARG A 464 -2.82 5.84 36.11
CA ARG A 464 -3.39 4.70 35.37
C ARG A 464 -4.52 4.07 36.17
N ASN A 465 -5.45 3.48 35.46
CA ASN A 465 -6.52 2.71 36.05
C ASN A 465 -5.99 1.47 36.80
N ILE A 466 -6.78 0.99 37.76
CA ILE A 466 -6.61 -0.35 38.32
C ILE A 466 -7.57 -1.26 37.55
N PRO A 467 -7.13 -2.12 36.62
CA PRO A 467 -8.05 -2.89 35.78
C PRO A 467 -8.96 -3.78 36.62
N ARG A 468 -10.23 -3.94 36.20
CA ARG A 468 -11.15 -4.93 36.78
C ARG A 468 -10.95 -6.27 36.05
N PRO A 469 -10.37 -7.29 36.69
CA PRO A 469 -9.99 -8.53 36.00
C PRO A 469 -11.15 -9.52 35.80
N GLU A 470 -12.32 -9.26 36.38
CA GLU A 470 -13.47 -10.17 36.35
C GLU A 470 -14.71 -9.47 35.81
N GLU A 471 -15.35 -10.05 34.82
CA GLU A 471 -16.61 -9.59 34.25
C GLU A 471 -17.57 -10.76 34.06
N TYR A 472 -18.87 -10.47 34.17
CA TYR A 472 -19.95 -11.43 33.99
C TYR A 472 -20.88 -10.91 32.90
N ILE A 473 -21.15 -11.74 31.91
CA ILE A 473 -21.98 -11.40 30.76
C ILE A 473 -23.13 -12.38 30.70
N LYS A 474 -24.35 -11.85 30.53
CA LYS A 474 -25.54 -12.69 30.33
C LYS A 474 -25.47 -13.37 28.97
N VAL A 475 -25.59 -14.70 28.95
CA VAL A 475 -25.84 -15.48 27.73
C VAL A 475 -27.29 -15.94 27.76
N ASP A 476 -28.12 -15.41 26.86
CA ASP A 476 -29.51 -15.83 26.78
C ASP A 476 -29.61 -17.26 26.20
N ARG A 477 -30.45 -18.10 26.81
CA ARG A 477 -30.70 -19.48 26.34
C ARG A 477 -31.16 -19.54 24.88
N LYS A 478 -31.82 -18.49 24.38
CA LYS A 478 -32.28 -18.42 22.99
C LYS A 478 -31.11 -18.36 22.02
N LEU A 479 -29.99 -17.74 22.41
CA LEU A 479 -28.78 -17.54 21.59
C LEU A 479 -27.83 -18.75 21.57
N LEU A 480 -28.14 -19.80 22.33
CA LEU A 480 -27.22 -20.89 22.58
C LEU A 480 -27.75 -22.22 22.03
N ARG A 481 -27.12 -22.73 20.97
CA ARG A 481 -27.34 -24.08 20.44
C ARG A 481 -26.03 -24.85 20.37
N GLU A 482 -26.15 -26.17 20.40
CA GLU A 482 -25.01 -27.04 20.15
C GLU A 482 -24.59 -27.01 18.69
N LYS A 483 -23.28 -27.04 18.47
CA LYS A 483 -22.61 -27.28 17.19
C LYS A 483 -21.68 -28.46 17.40
N ASP A 484 -21.94 -29.57 16.70
CA ASP A 484 -21.16 -30.81 16.82
C ASP A 484 -21.03 -31.33 18.26
N GLY A 485 -22.13 -31.27 19.02
CA GLY A 485 -22.20 -31.73 20.42
C GLY A 485 -21.49 -30.82 21.42
N LYS A 486 -21.14 -29.58 21.04
CA LYS A 486 -20.50 -28.59 21.91
C LYS A 486 -21.21 -27.25 21.83
N LEU A 487 -21.16 -26.48 22.91
CA LEU A 487 -21.46 -25.06 22.86
C LEU A 487 -20.31 -24.35 22.16
N SER A 488 -20.62 -23.51 21.18
CA SER A 488 -19.61 -22.81 20.39
C SER A 488 -19.74 -21.30 20.57
N PHE A 489 -18.65 -20.69 21.02
CA PHE A 489 -18.50 -19.25 21.16
C PHE A 489 -17.38 -18.78 20.25
N ARG A 490 -17.48 -17.54 19.77
CA ARG A 490 -16.39 -16.84 19.07
C ARG A 490 -16.12 -15.53 19.78
N PHE A 491 -14.85 -15.21 19.83
CA PHE A 491 -14.33 -14.01 20.45
C PHE A 491 -13.61 -13.20 19.37
N MET A 492 -13.85 -11.89 19.33
CA MET A 492 -13.21 -11.00 18.38
C MET A 492 -12.72 -9.76 19.13
N GLU A 493 -11.43 -9.44 18.99
CA GLU A 493 -10.86 -8.18 19.42
C GLU A 493 -10.82 -7.24 18.20
N PRO A 494 -11.71 -6.24 18.12
CA PRO A 494 -11.76 -5.34 16.98
C PRO A 494 -10.59 -4.35 16.94
N LEU A 495 -9.92 -4.07 18.07
CA LEU A 495 -8.75 -3.22 18.10
C LEU A 495 -7.46 -4.03 17.91
N GLU A 496 -6.33 -3.38 17.65
CA GLU A 496 -5.03 -4.04 17.65
C GLU A 496 -4.48 -4.16 19.08
N GLU A 497 -5.29 -4.78 19.95
CA GLU A 497 -5.00 -5.00 21.36
C GLU A 497 -4.75 -6.48 21.66
N SER A 498 -4.01 -6.75 22.73
CA SER A 498 -3.83 -8.12 23.23
C SER A 498 -4.84 -8.41 24.32
N VAL A 499 -5.75 -9.35 24.06
CA VAL A 499 -6.70 -9.82 25.06
C VAL A 499 -6.09 -10.96 25.84
N TYR A 500 -6.00 -10.78 27.15
CA TYR A 500 -5.57 -11.83 28.07
C TYR A 500 -6.77 -12.41 28.83
N LEU A 501 -7.02 -13.70 28.62
CA LEU A 501 -8.03 -14.47 29.35
C LEU A 501 -7.32 -15.54 30.21
N ASP A 502 -7.25 -15.30 31.52
CA ASP A 502 -6.74 -16.31 32.46
C ASP A 502 -7.74 -17.46 32.66
N ARG A 503 -9.04 -17.12 32.71
CA ARG A 503 -10.10 -18.09 32.97
C ARG A 503 -11.41 -17.69 32.30
N VAL A 504 -12.02 -18.63 31.59
CA VAL A 504 -13.39 -18.53 31.07
C VAL A 504 -14.25 -19.59 31.74
N GLN A 505 -15.43 -19.20 32.23
CA GLN A 505 -16.38 -20.10 32.87
C GLN A 505 -17.79 -19.86 32.35
N LEU A 506 -18.57 -20.93 32.21
CA LEU A 506 -20.00 -20.85 31.94
C LEU A 506 -20.75 -21.21 33.24
N LEU A 507 -21.52 -20.25 33.78
CA LEU A 507 -22.35 -20.46 34.96
C LEU A 507 -23.80 -20.69 34.51
N ALA A 508 -24.28 -21.92 34.66
CA ALA A 508 -25.69 -22.23 34.46
C ALA A 508 -26.48 -21.87 35.72
N ILE A 509 -27.50 -21.02 35.56
CA ILE A 509 -28.40 -20.61 36.66
C ILE A 509 -29.76 -21.24 36.42
N ASP A 510 -30.20 -22.10 37.35
CA ASP A 510 -31.56 -22.64 37.35
C ASP A 510 -32.52 -21.60 37.94
N HIS A 511 -33.60 -21.29 37.21
CA HIS A 511 -34.59 -20.30 37.62
C HIS A 511 -35.97 -20.57 37.00
N PRO A 512 -37.07 -20.10 37.63
CA PRO A 512 -38.41 -20.14 37.03
C PRO A 512 -38.45 -19.51 35.65
N ALA A 513 -39.20 -20.12 34.73
CA ALA A 513 -39.22 -19.73 33.32
C ALA A 513 -39.78 -18.32 33.04
N ASP A 514 -40.48 -17.72 34.01
CA ASP A 514 -41.08 -16.39 33.94
C ASP A 514 -40.20 -15.30 34.56
N LEU A 515 -39.02 -15.65 35.07
CA LEU A 515 -38.03 -14.71 35.61
C LEU A 515 -36.89 -14.50 34.62
N ASP A 516 -36.45 -13.25 34.50
CA ASP A 516 -35.20 -12.90 33.85
C ASP A 516 -34.08 -12.79 34.89
N VAL A 517 -32.91 -13.32 34.53
CA VAL A 517 -31.72 -13.31 35.38
C VAL A 517 -30.62 -12.53 34.68
N TYR A 518 -30.00 -11.60 35.40
CA TYR A 518 -28.91 -10.75 34.93
C TYR A 518 -27.76 -10.77 35.94
N PRO A 519 -26.50 -10.72 35.49
CA PRO A 519 -25.41 -10.32 36.36
C PRO A 519 -25.59 -8.84 36.76
N ASN A 520 -24.97 -8.41 37.86
CA ASN A 520 -24.78 -6.98 38.08
C ASN A 520 -23.67 -6.49 37.16
N GLU A 521 -24.02 -5.99 35.99
CA GLU A 521 -23.09 -5.35 35.07
C GLU A 521 -22.73 -3.95 35.58
N TYR A 522 -21.47 -3.55 35.38
CA TYR A 522 -20.98 -2.21 35.75
C TYR A 522 -19.75 -1.84 34.95
N PHE A 523 -19.75 -0.63 34.42
CA PHE A 523 -18.62 0.00 33.75
C PHE A 523 -17.96 0.98 34.73
N ALA A 524 -16.96 0.50 35.47
CA ALA A 524 -16.20 1.30 36.42
C ALA A 524 -14.71 1.12 36.16
N SER A 525 -14.01 2.22 35.86
CA SER A 525 -12.58 2.19 35.53
C SER A 525 -11.68 2.03 36.75
N ASN A 526 -12.20 2.14 37.98
CA ASN A 526 -11.43 2.04 39.23
C ASN A 526 -12.24 1.46 40.40
N PRO A 527 -11.55 0.91 41.42
CA PRO A 527 -12.19 0.43 42.65
C PRO A 527 -12.82 1.57 43.48
N PRO A 528 -13.77 1.24 44.38
CA PRO A 528 -14.19 -0.11 44.75
C PRO A 528 -15.15 -0.75 43.73
N TYR A 529 -14.88 -2.01 43.39
CA TYR A 529 -15.79 -2.82 42.59
C TYR A 529 -16.87 -3.43 43.48
N PRO A 530 -18.17 -3.32 43.13
CA PRO A 530 -19.21 -4.00 43.87
C PRO A 530 -19.00 -5.53 43.80
N PRO A 531 -19.34 -6.29 44.85
CA PRO A 531 -19.30 -7.74 44.79
C PRO A 531 -20.29 -8.25 43.73
N PHE A 532 -19.97 -9.39 43.11
CA PHE A 532 -20.89 -10.06 42.19
C PHE A 532 -22.22 -10.39 42.89
N LYS A 533 -23.32 -10.10 42.20
CA LYS A 533 -24.67 -10.49 42.59
C LYS A 533 -25.51 -10.78 41.36
N VAL A 534 -26.44 -11.71 41.52
CA VAL A 534 -27.46 -11.99 40.53
C VAL A 534 -28.63 -11.05 40.75
N VAL A 535 -29.09 -10.39 39.69
CA VAL A 535 -30.29 -9.55 39.66
C VAL A 535 -31.39 -10.31 38.97
N VAL A 536 -32.52 -10.48 39.65
CA VAL A 536 -33.69 -11.18 39.12
C VAL A 536 -34.79 -10.15 38.86
N SER A 537 -35.39 -10.23 37.68
CA SER A 537 -36.47 -9.36 37.24
C SER A 537 -37.67 -10.17 36.79
N GLN A 538 -38.86 -9.59 36.94
CA GLN A 538 -40.12 -10.13 36.42
C GLN A 538 -40.94 -8.97 35.91
N ASN A 539 -41.69 -9.17 34.82
CA ASN A 539 -42.59 -8.16 34.26
C ASN A 539 -41.89 -6.84 33.89
N ALA A 540 -40.76 -6.94 33.18
CA ALA A 540 -40.07 -5.76 32.65
C ALA A 540 -41.04 -4.90 31.84
N LYS A 541 -41.03 -3.58 32.10
CA LYS A 541 -41.84 -2.61 31.38
C LYS A 541 -40.93 -1.77 30.51
N ALA A 542 -41.31 -1.60 29.24
CA ALA A 542 -40.67 -0.61 28.38
C ALA A 542 -40.80 0.79 29.01
N PRO A 543 -39.84 1.70 28.76
CA PRO A 543 -40.01 3.11 29.10
C PRO A 543 -41.26 3.68 28.40
N ALA A 544 -41.81 4.77 28.92
CA ALA A 544 -43.02 5.39 28.36
C ALA A 544 -42.79 6.05 26.98
N GLY A 545 -41.54 6.26 26.60
CA GLY A 545 -41.06 6.82 25.33
C GLY A 545 -39.53 6.94 25.37
N ALA A 546 -38.91 7.10 24.21
CA ALA A 546 -37.48 7.36 24.07
C ALA A 546 -37.29 8.43 22.99
N TRP A 547 -36.65 9.56 23.28
CA TRP A 547 -36.57 10.68 22.35
C TRP A 547 -35.16 10.89 21.81
N ASP A 548 -35.02 11.11 20.50
CA ASP A 548 -33.77 11.56 19.89
C ASP A 548 -33.48 13.05 20.20
N ASP A 549 -32.33 13.54 19.75
CA ASP A 549 -31.91 14.95 19.91
C ASP A 549 -32.83 15.95 19.19
N ARG A 550 -33.71 15.45 18.31
CA ARG A 550 -34.71 16.21 17.56
C ARG A 550 -36.13 16.07 18.15
N GLY A 551 -36.30 15.30 19.23
CA GLY A 551 -37.57 15.10 19.93
C GLY A 551 -38.50 14.07 19.28
N HIS A 552 -38.03 13.21 18.39
CA HIS A 552 -38.82 12.09 17.85
C HIS A 552 -38.83 10.93 18.83
N ASP A 553 -39.99 10.32 19.06
CA ASP A 553 -40.09 9.09 19.84
C ASP A 553 -39.56 7.89 19.03
N VAL A 554 -38.35 7.43 19.35
CA VAL A 554 -37.64 6.31 18.73
C VAL A 554 -37.92 4.98 19.43
N LEU A 555 -38.75 4.95 20.49
CA LEU A 555 -39.06 3.70 21.20
C LEU A 555 -39.62 2.59 20.29
N PRO A 556 -40.48 2.85 19.29
CA PRO A 556 -40.96 1.80 18.38
C PRO A 556 -39.85 1.13 17.57
N ASP A 557 -38.80 1.86 17.22
CA ASP A 557 -37.65 1.33 16.47
C ASP A 557 -36.72 0.55 17.41
N LEU A 558 -36.52 1.03 18.64
CA LEU A 558 -35.75 0.32 19.67
C LEU A 558 -36.39 -1.01 20.08
N LEU A 559 -37.72 -1.13 20.04
CA LEU A 559 -38.45 -2.37 20.40
C LEU A 559 -38.59 -3.36 19.24
N LYS A 560 -38.17 -3.01 18.02
CA LYS A 560 -38.20 -3.91 16.85
C LYS A 560 -37.00 -4.87 16.79
N HIS A 561 -35.94 -4.56 17.52
CA HIS A 561 -34.72 -5.36 17.66
C HIS A 561 -34.73 -6.09 19.00
#